data_AF-A0A1G7JHM1-F1
#
_entry.id   AF-A0A1G7JHM1-F1
#
_cell.length_a   1.000
_cell.length_b   1.000
_cell.length_c   1.000
_cell.angle_alpha   90.00
_cell.angle_beta   90.00
_cell.angle_gamma   90.00
#
_symmetry.space_group_name_H-M   'P 1'
#
loop_
_entity.id
_entity.type
_entity.pdbx_description
1 polymer ?
#
loop_
_entity_poly.entity_id
_entity_poly.type
_entity_poly.pdbx_seq_one_letter_code
_entity_poly.pdbx_strand_id
1 'polypeptide(L)'
;MEITLEKIDIIRERTGVSYREAKEVLERNGGNVIEALIELESKKESTWAEEFSVRSAEVIDKVKELIYEGNVTKIRIKHDGRTLVDIPVTLGTIGAVVLPQLAALGVLVAVFKRCTIEVVRNETSREAADSSRTEAQDNAQTERIDKGML
;
A
#
# COMPACT_ATOMS: atom_id res chain seq x y z
N MET A 1 -7.14 -43.33 7.57
CA MET A 1 -7.13 -41.86 7.61
C MET A 1 -7.85 -41.38 6.37
N GLU A 2 -8.94 -40.64 6.53
CA GLU A 2 -9.79 -40.22 5.40
C GLU A 2 -9.68 -38.70 5.19
N ILE A 3 -9.02 -38.32 4.10
CA ILE A 3 -8.98 -36.96 3.58
C ILE A 3 -9.86 -36.94 2.35
N THR A 4 -10.97 -36.21 2.43
CA THR A 4 -11.92 -36.07 1.33
C THR A 4 -11.80 -34.69 0.70
N LEU A 5 -12.26 -34.57 -0.54
CA LEU A 5 -12.39 -33.26 -1.21
C LEU A 5 -13.25 -32.29 -0.41
N GLU A 6 -14.34 -32.78 0.18
CA GLU A 6 -15.23 -31.98 1.04
C GLU A 6 -14.48 -31.31 2.19
N LYS A 7 -13.62 -32.06 2.90
CA LYS A 7 -12.79 -31.50 3.98
C LYS A 7 -11.84 -30.43 3.46
N ILE A 8 -11.25 -30.65 2.29
CA ILE A 8 -10.34 -29.69 1.65
C ILE A 8 -11.09 -28.42 1.25
N ASP A 9 -12.29 -28.55 0.69
CA ASP A 9 -13.11 -27.42 0.27
C ASP A 9 -13.53 -26.56 1.47
N ILE A 10 -13.95 -27.17 2.59
CA ILE A 10 -14.25 -26.46 3.84
C ILE A 10 -13.06 -25.60 4.29
N ILE A 11 -11.84 -26.15 4.29
CA ILE A 11 -10.64 -25.39 4.68
C ILE A 11 -10.43 -24.19 3.75
N ARG A 12 -10.53 -24.40 2.44
CA ARG A 12 -10.30 -23.34 1.44
C ARG A 12 -11.34 -22.24 1.53
N GLU A 13 -12.62 -22.58 1.65
CA GLU A 13 -13.71 -21.61 1.77
C GLU A 13 -13.56 -20.74 3.02
N ARG A 14 -13.11 -21.32 4.14
CA ARG A 14 -12.99 -20.60 5.41
C ARG A 14 -11.72 -19.78 5.55
N THR A 15 -10.61 -20.24 4.97
CA THR A 15 -9.29 -19.63 5.19
C THR A 15 -8.74 -18.88 3.97
N GLY A 16 -9.21 -19.23 2.77
CA GLY A 16 -8.76 -18.70 1.49
C GLY A 16 -7.49 -19.36 0.92
N VAL A 17 -7.01 -20.45 1.53
CA VAL A 17 -5.77 -21.12 1.10
C VAL A 17 -5.92 -21.94 -0.18
N SER A 18 -4.80 -22.36 -0.76
CA SER A 18 -4.79 -23.22 -1.95
C SER A 18 -5.21 -24.66 -1.63
N TYR A 19 -5.66 -25.43 -2.64
CA TYR A 19 -5.93 -26.88 -2.51
C TYR A 19 -4.73 -27.66 -1.96
N ARG A 20 -3.52 -27.29 -2.40
CA ARG A 20 -2.28 -27.93 -1.95
C ARG A 20 -2.07 -27.70 -0.46
N GLU A 21 -2.15 -26.45 -0.02
CA GLU A 21 -1.95 -26.09 1.38
C GLU A 21 -3.03 -26.70 2.27
N ALA A 22 -4.29 -26.69 1.84
CA ALA A 22 -5.37 -27.34 2.58
C ALA A 22 -5.16 -28.86 2.74
N LYS A 23 -4.69 -29.55 1.67
CA LYS A 23 -4.33 -30.97 1.74
C LYS A 23 -3.18 -31.21 2.72
N GLU A 24 -2.10 -30.43 2.63
CA GLU A 24 -0.92 -30.58 3.48
C GLU A 24 -1.22 -30.39 4.97
N VAL A 25 -2.07 -29.41 5.30
CA VAL A 25 -2.47 -29.17 6.70
C VAL A 25 -3.38 -30.29 7.20
N LEU A 26 -4.31 -30.78 6.38
CA LEU A 26 -5.14 -31.94 6.75
C LEU A 26 -4.30 -33.21 6.91
N GLU A 27 -3.26 -33.41 6.09
CA GLU A 27 -2.33 -34.56 6.22
C GLU A 27 -1.53 -34.50 7.52
N ARG A 28 -1.05 -33.32 7.93
CA ARG A 28 -0.33 -33.13 9.20
C ARG A 28 -1.22 -33.32 10.42
N ASN A 29 -2.49 -32.96 10.29
CA ASN A 29 -3.47 -33.02 11.39
C ASN A 29 -4.36 -34.26 11.35
N GLY A 30 -3.93 -35.35 10.71
CA GLY A 30 -4.65 -36.63 10.77
C GLY A 30 -6.03 -36.62 10.09
N GLY A 31 -6.31 -35.63 9.23
CA GLY A 31 -7.62 -35.42 8.60
C GLY A 31 -8.65 -34.72 9.50
N ASN A 32 -8.21 -34.11 10.61
CA ASN A 32 -9.03 -33.27 11.48
C ASN A 32 -9.15 -31.85 10.90
N VAL A 33 -10.36 -31.48 10.52
CA VAL A 33 -10.67 -30.16 9.92
C VAL A 33 -10.52 -29.03 10.93
N ILE A 34 -10.93 -29.24 12.19
CA ILE A 34 -10.90 -28.20 13.21
C ILE A 34 -9.45 -27.84 13.55
N GLU A 35 -8.61 -28.85 13.77
CA GLU A 35 -7.19 -28.63 14.07
C GLU A 35 -6.48 -27.95 12.89
N ALA A 36 -6.81 -28.37 11.67
CA ALA A 36 -6.29 -27.75 10.45
C ALA A 36 -6.69 -26.27 10.32
N LEU A 37 -7.92 -25.90 10.70
CA LEU A 37 -8.37 -24.50 10.70
C LEU A 37 -7.61 -23.68 11.74
N ILE A 38 -7.44 -24.19 12.97
CA ILE A 38 -6.72 -23.50 14.05
C ILE A 38 -5.26 -23.25 13.64
N GLU A 39 -4.60 -24.24 13.04
CA GLU A 39 -3.22 -24.10 12.56
C GLU A 39 -3.11 -23.01 11.48
N LEU A 40 -4.04 -23.02 10.51
CA LEU A 40 -4.06 -22.03 9.43
C LEU A 40 -4.36 -20.61 9.91
N GLU A 41 -5.23 -20.44 10.90
CA GLU A 41 -5.50 -19.14 11.53
C GLU A 41 -4.24 -18.59 12.19
N SER A 42 -3.56 -19.41 12.99
CA SER A 42 -2.33 -19.03 13.71
C SER A 42 -1.19 -18.68 12.74
N LYS A 43 -1.02 -19.48 11.68
CA LYS A 43 0.00 -19.25 10.64
C LYS A 43 -0.29 -17.97 9.85
N LYS A 44 -1.54 -17.73 9.48
CA LYS A 44 -1.96 -16.56 8.69
C LYS A 44 -1.74 -15.25 9.44
N GLU A 45 -2.03 -15.21 10.74
CA GLU A 45 -1.75 -14.04 11.59
C GLU A 45 -0.25 -13.71 11.61
N SER A 46 0.59 -14.74 11.78
CA SER A 46 2.04 -14.56 11.86
C SER A 46 2.63 -14.09 10.53
N THR A 47 2.26 -14.75 9.42
CA THR A 47 2.73 -14.38 8.08
C THR A 47 2.27 -12.98 7.68
N TRP A 48 1.02 -12.61 7.97
CA TRP A 48 0.52 -11.27 7.69
C TRP A 48 1.27 -10.20 8.51
N ALA A 49 1.50 -10.45 9.80
CA ALA A 49 2.23 -9.52 10.66
C ALA A 49 3.68 -9.35 10.20
N GLU A 50 4.36 -10.43 9.82
CA GLU A 50 5.73 -10.39 9.30
C GLU A 50 5.80 -9.69 7.94
N GLU A 51 4.96 -10.05 6.97
CA GLU A 51 4.93 -9.41 5.65
C GLU A 51 4.61 -7.92 5.77
N PHE A 52 3.63 -7.55 6.61
CA PHE A 52 3.30 -6.17 6.86
C PHE A 52 4.47 -5.42 7.52
N SER A 53 5.14 -6.02 8.50
CA SER A 53 6.30 -5.43 9.19
C SER A 53 7.45 -5.16 8.22
N VAL A 54 7.80 -6.13 7.37
CA VAL A 54 8.87 -6.00 6.36
C VAL A 54 8.55 -4.89 5.36
N ARG A 55 7.34 -4.91 4.76
CA ARG A 55 6.92 -3.89 3.79
C ARG A 55 6.85 -2.50 4.42
N SER A 56 6.44 -2.42 5.69
CA SER A 56 6.41 -1.15 6.43
C SER A 56 7.81 -0.61 6.67
N ALA A 57 8.76 -1.49 7.05
CA ALA A 57 10.16 -1.11 7.27
C ALA A 57 10.79 -0.56 5.99
N GLU A 58 10.59 -1.22 4.84
CA GLU A 58 11.07 -0.73 3.54
C GLU A 58 10.53 0.66 3.18
N VAL A 59 9.23 0.88 3.39
CA VAL A 59 8.59 2.18 3.14
C VAL A 59 9.15 3.26 4.07
N ILE A 60 9.33 2.93 5.35
CA ILE A 60 9.90 3.84 6.34
C ILE A 60 11.34 4.19 5.97
N ASP A 61 12.15 3.21 5.56
CA ASP A 61 13.55 3.44 5.20
C ASP A 61 13.66 4.29 3.93
N LYS A 62 12.78 4.09 2.95
CA LYS A 62 12.71 4.97 1.77
C LYS A 62 12.32 6.40 2.14
N VAL A 63 11.35 6.57 3.04
CA VAL A 63 10.97 7.91 3.53
C VAL A 63 12.13 8.56 4.28
N LYS A 64 12.86 7.82 5.14
CA LYS A 64 14.06 8.32 5.81
C LYS A 64 15.12 8.77 4.81
N GLU A 65 15.45 7.95 3.81
CA GLU A 65 16.43 8.28 2.77
C GLU A 65 16.08 9.62 2.11
N LEU A 66 14.82 9.82 1.72
CA LEU A 66 14.36 11.06 1.10
C LEU A 66 14.46 12.27 2.06
N ILE A 67 14.21 12.08 3.35
CA ILE A 67 14.40 13.13 4.37
C ILE A 67 15.90 13.45 4.52
N TYR A 68 16.76 12.43 4.57
CA TYR A 68 18.22 12.59 4.68
C TYR A 68 18.82 13.30 3.47
N GLU A 69 18.29 13.06 2.26
CA GLU A 69 18.63 13.81 1.06
C GLU A 69 18.28 15.31 1.17
N GLY A 70 17.53 15.74 2.19
CA GLY A 70 17.15 17.14 2.43
C GLY A 70 16.15 17.70 1.44
N ASN A 71 15.63 16.86 0.53
CA ASN A 71 14.75 17.27 -0.54
C ASN A 71 13.27 17.27 -0.13
N VAL A 72 12.92 16.76 1.06
CA VAL A 72 11.54 16.63 1.52
C VAL A 72 11.19 17.72 2.52
N THR A 73 10.07 18.40 2.30
CA THR A 73 9.55 19.43 3.21
C THR A 73 8.27 19.02 3.94
N LYS A 74 7.43 18.17 3.33
CA LYS A 74 6.20 17.67 3.96
C LYS A 74 5.95 16.21 3.60
N ILE A 75 5.33 15.48 4.52
CA ILE A 75 4.81 14.13 4.30
C ILE A 75 3.30 14.19 4.50
N ARG A 76 2.55 13.67 3.53
CA ARG A 76 1.08 13.62 3.58
C ARG A 76 0.59 12.18 3.52
N ILE A 77 -0.48 11.90 4.25
CA ILE A 77 -1.21 10.64 4.14
C ILE A 77 -2.58 10.97 3.56
N LYS A 78 -2.92 10.35 2.42
CA LYS A 78 -4.22 10.51 1.74
C LYS A 78 -5.04 9.23 1.79
N HIS A 79 -6.35 9.37 1.86
CA HIS A 79 -7.32 8.30 1.68
C HIS A 79 -8.47 8.80 0.80
N ASP A 80 -8.80 8.05 -0.27
CA ASP A 80 -9.82 8.42 -1.26
C ASP A 80 -9.71 9.89 -1.74
N GLY A 81 -8.47 10.32 -2.04
CA GLY A 81 -8.17 11.67 -2.52
C GLY A 81 -8.19 12.77 -1.45
N ARG A 82 -8.56 12.46 -0.21
CA ARG A 82 -8.58 13.41 0.92
C ARG A 82 -7.31 13.28 1.76
N THR A 83 -6.68 14.41 2.09
CA THR A 83 -5.54 14.45 3.01
C THR A 83 -6.04 14.20 4.43
N LEU A 84 -5.62 13.09 5.03
CA LEU A 84 -5.89 12.74 6.42
C LEU A 84 -4.89 13.40 7.36
N VAL A 85 -3.63 13.47 6.93
CA VAL A 85 -2.50 13.93 7.73
C VAL A 85 -1.55 14.73 6.84
N ASP A 86 -1.10 15.89 7.31
CA ASP A 86 -0.05 16.71 6.69
C ASP A 86 0.99 17.05 7.76
N ILE A 87 2.21 16.53 7.61
CA ILE A 87 3.31 16.66 8.58
C ILE A 87 4.49 17.38 7.91
N PRO A 88 4.92 18.55 8.40
CA PRO A 88 6.16 19.18 7.95
C PRO A 88 7.40 18.44 8.47
N VAL A 89 8.36 18.14 7.60
CA VAL A 89 9.59 17.40 7.94
C VAL A 89 10.53 18.22 8.81
N THR A 90 10.42 19.55 8.78
CA THR A 90 11.18 20.48 9.64
C THR A 90 10.89 20.30 11.14
N LEU A 91 9.78 19.68 11.53
CA LEU A 91 9.51 19.29 12.92
C LEU A 91 10.35 18.09 13.39
N GLY A 92 10.92 17.30 12.48
CA GLY A 92 11.62 16.04 12.76
C GLY A 92 13.07 16.19 13.22
N THR A 93 13.75 17.30 12.91
CA THR A 93 15.16 17.52 13.27
C THR A 93 15.38 17.81 14.76
N ILE A 94 14.32 18.09 15.53
CA ILE A 94 14.36 18.36 16.98
C ILE A 94 13.45 17.38 17.77
N GLY A 95 12.76 16.46 17.09
CA GLY A 95 11.43 15.98 17.49
C GLY A 95 11.32 14.71 18.34
N ALA A 96 12.09 14.54 19.42
CA ALA A 96 11.82 13.49 20.42
C ALA A 96 10.41 13.61 21.07
N VAL A 97 9.71 14.72 20.83
CA VAL A 97 8.42 15.09 21.46
C VAL A 97 7.20 14.72 20.60
N VAL A 98 7.35 14.33 19.33
CA VAL A 98 6.21 14.13 18.38
C VAL A 98 5.65 12.69 18.39
N LEU A 99 6.37 11.72 18.96
CA LEU A 99 5.98 10.30 18.99
C LEU A 99 4.57 10.03 19.58
N PRO A 100 4.10 10.70 20.66
CA PRO A 100 2.81 10.38 21.27
C PRO A 100 1.61 10.72 20.37
N GLN A 101 1.70 11.77 19.55
CA GLN A 101 0.59 12.19 18.67
C GLN A 101 0.52 11.34 17.39
N LEU A 102 1.65 10.76 16.95
CA LEU A 102 1.68 9.82 15.83
C LEU A 102 1.00 8.49 16.16
N ALA A 103 1.04 8.04 17.42
CA ALA A 103 0.33 6.84 17.86
C ALA A 103 -1.20 6.97 17.72
N ALA A 104 -1.76 8.16 17.99
CA ALA A 104 -3.18 8.44 17.78
C ALA A 104 -3.57 8.46 16.28
N LEU A 105 -2.65 8.88 15.40
CA LEU A 105 -2.83 8.81 13.95
C LEU A 105 -2.73 7.37 13.40
N GLY A 106 -1.96 6.49 14.05
CA GLY A 106 -1.86 5.07 13.70
C GLY A 106 -3.21 4.35 13.74
N VAL A 107 -4.07 4.70 14.70
CA VAL A 107 -5.44 4.15 14.81
C VAL A 107 -6.30 4.59 13.62
N LEU A 108 -6.16 5.83 13.15
CA LEU A 108 -6.92 6.35 12.00
C LEU A 108 -6.48 5.69 10.69
N VAL A 109 -5.18 5.47 10.48
CA VAL A 109 -4.68 4.80 9.27
C VAL A 109 -5.04 3.30 9.24
N ALA A 110 -5.08 2.63 10.40
CA ALA A 110 -5.50 1.22 10.49
C ALA A 110 -6.96 0.99 10.05
N VAL A 111 -7.84 1.99 10.25
CA VAL A 111 -9.25 1.93 9.80
C VAL A 111 -9.34 2.04 8.27
N PHE A 112 -8.45 2.81 7.65
CA PHE A 112 -8.48 3.07 6.21
C PHE A 112 -7.53 2.13 5.46
N LYS A 113 -8.05 0.97 5.04
CA LYS A 113 -7.33 -0.10 4.30
C LYS A 113 -6.60 0.34 3.00
N ARG A 114 -6.76 1.59 2.56
CA ARG A 114 -6.17 2.15 1.32
C ARG A 114 -5.63 3.57 1.55
N CYS A 115 -4.56 3.70 2.31
CA CYS A 115 -3.87 4.98 2.46
C CYS A 115 -2.69 5.10 1.48
N THR A 116 -2.46 6.29 0.94
CA THR A 116 -1.29 6.62 0.09
C THR A 116 -0.41 7.63 0.82
N ILE A 117 0.90 7.35 0.86
CA ILE A 117 1.90 8.26 1.43
C ILE A 117 2.45 9.12 0.29
N GLU A 118 2.29 10.43 0.40
CA GLU A 118 2.87 11.40 -0.52
C GLU A 118 4.02 12.15 0.15
N VAL A 119 5.14 12.21 -0.56
CA VAL A 119 6.33 12.93 -0.13
C VAL A 119 6.42 14.22 -0.95
N VAL A 120 6.23 15.36 -0.30
CA VAL A 120 6.30 16.69 -0.93
C VAL A 120 7.72 17.20 -0.82
N ARG A 121 8.33 17.48 -1.98
CA ARG A 121 9.69 17.98 -2.10
C ARG A 121 9.73 19.50 -2.19
N ASN A 122 10.88 20.10 -1.89
CA ASN A 122 11.04 21.56 -2.00
C ASN A 122 11.07 21.97 -3.49
N GLU A 123 10.14 22.82 -3.90
CA GLU A 123 10.10 23.36 -5.25
C GLU A 123 11.02 24.56 -5.39
N THR A 124 12.34 24.35 -5.35
CA THR A 124 13.29 25.34 -5.89
C THR A 124 13.73 25.04 -7.31
N SER A 125 13.18 24.01 -7.96
CA SER A 125 13.41 23.74 -9.39
C SER A 125 12.28 22.95 -10.07
N ARG A 126 11.01 23.33 -9.96
CA ARG A 126 9.93 22.75 -10.81
C ARG A 126 8.82 23.70 -11.25
N GLU A 127 9.13 24.98 -11.44
CA GLU A 127 8.33 25.82 -12.34
C GLU A 127 8.73 25.55 -13.82
N ALA A 128 8.50 24.32 -14.29
CA ALA A 128 8.71 23.96 -15.70
C ALA A 128 7.95 22.71 -16.20
N ALA A 129 7.17 21.99 -15.38
CA ALA A 129 6.65 20.68 -15.83
C ALA A 129 5.20 20.35 -15.46
N ASP A 130 4.37 21.33 -15.07
CA ASP A 130 2.92 21.09 -14.93
C ASP A 130 2.06 22.34 -15.21
N SER A 131 2.27 22.96 -16.37
CA SER A 131 1.32 23.97 -16.91
C SER A 131 0.88 23.67 -18.33
N SER A 132 1.03 22.43 -18.80
CA SER A 132 0.54 22.04 -20.13
C SER A 132 -0.04 20.63 -20.12
N ARG A 133 -1.07 20.39 -19.30
CA ARG A 133 -1.95 19.22 -19.48
C ARG A 133 -3.34 19.38 -18.90
N THR A 134 -3.94 20.53 -19.10
CA THR A 134 -5.38 20.64 -19.39
C THR A 134 -5.49 21.86 -20.32
N GLU A 135 -6.22 21.73 -21.44
CA GLU A 135 -6.41 22.73 -22.50
C GLU A 135 -5.29 22.85 -23.55
N ALA A 136 -5.23 21.93 -24.54
CA ALA A 136 -4.86 22.22 -25.95
C ALA A 136 -4.56 20.95 -26.77
N GLN A 137 -5.53 20.04 -26.94
CA GLN A 137 -5.56 19.15 -28.12
C GLN A 137 -7.02 18.84 -28.47
N ASP A 138 -7.70 19.76 -29.18
CA ASP A 138 -8.57 19.39 -30.32
C ASP A 138 -9.05 20.60 -31.16
N ASN A 139 -8.19 21.60 -31.41
CA ASN A 139 -8.48 22.57 -32.47
C ASN A 139 -7.22 22.87 -33.28
N ALA A 140 -6.75 21.85 -34.01
CA ALA A 140 -5.79 22.02 -35.11
C ALA A 140 -5.88 20.85 -36.10
N GLN A 141 -7.11 20.49 -36.49
CA GLN A 141 -7.33 19.80 -37.76
C GLN A 141 -7.69 20.85 -38.82
N THR A 142 -6.74 21.73 -39.14
CA THR A 142 -6.79 22.59 -40.33
C THR A 142 -5.34 22.92 -40.67
N GLU A 143 -4.98 22.89 -41.97
CA GLU A 143 -3.67 23.21 -42.56
C GLU A 143 -2.68 22.08 -42.87
N ARG A 144 -3.15 20.90 -43.28
CA ARG A 144 -2.37 20.02 -44.19
C ARG A 144 -3.26 19.27 -45.18
N ILE A 145 -3.93 20.01 -46.06
CA ILE A 145 -4.34 19.48 -47.38
C ILE A 145 -4.13 20.59 -48.41
N ASP A 146 -3.02 20.41 -49.11
CA ASP A 146 -2.59 20.95 -50.39
C ASP A 146 -3.59 21.82 -51.18
N LYS A 147 -3.12 23.02 -51.53
CA LYS A 147 -3.31 23.54 -52.88
C LYS A 147 -2.65 22.55 -53.85
N GLY A 148 -3.46 21.69 -54.47
CA GLY A 148 -3.00 20.84 -55.56
C GLY A 148 -3.90 19.66 -55.86
N MET A 149 -5.11 19.89 -56.36
CA MET A 149 -5.63 19.26 -57.59
C MET A 149 -7.09 19.70 -57.81
N LEU A 150 -7.30 20.37 -58.95
CA LEU A 150 -8.55 20.81 -59.61
C LEU A 150 -9.22 22.08 -59.07
#